data_AF-A0A562N7V1-F1
#
_entry.id   AF-A0A562N7V1-F1
#
_cell.length_a   1.000
_cell.length_b   1.000
_cell.length_c   1.000
_cell.angle_alpha   90.00
_cell.angle_beta   90.00
_cell.angle_gamma   90.00
#
_symmetry.space_group_name_H-M   'P 1'
#
loop_
_entity.id
_entity.type
_entity.pdbx_description
1 polymer ?
#
loop_
_entity_poly.entity_id
_entity_poly.type
_entity_poly.pdbx_seq_one_letter_code
_entity_poly.pdbx_strand_id
1 'polypeptide(L)'
;MDRKDQLRNVAFGGAWSEQIAGREELAGSLQRLRDAAGQAGRFDVRTDAEVTVALWKACKDHPKGEMLQQAWGRGAALANPGLRIRELQRIAALLEEGHRGRLR
;
A
#
# COMPACT_ATOMS: atom_id res chain seq x y z
N MET A 1 4.64 5.27 -54.64
CA MET A 1 4.01 5.36 -53.31
C MET A 1 4.97 4.76 -52.30
N ASP A 2 5.59 5.62 -51.50
CA ASP A 2 6.62 5.26 -50.52
C ASP A 2 5.95 4.77 -49.22
N ARG A 3 6.29 3.56 -48.78
CA ARG A 3 5.74 2.92 -47.56
C ARG A 3 6.61 3.29 -46.34
N LYS A 4 6.78 4.59 -46.06
CA LYS A 4 7.64 5.06 -44.95
C LYS A 4 6.97 5.91 -43.88
N ASP A 5 5.67 6.18 -43.98
CA ASP A 5 4.96 7.03 -43.00
C ASP A 5 4.07 6.29 -41.99
N GLN A 6 4.08 4.96 -41.93
CA GLN A 6 3.14 4.20 -41.09
C GLN A 6 3.60 3.87 -39.67
N LEU A 7 4.79 4.30 -39.23
CA LEU A 7 5.29 4.00 -37.87
C LEU A 7 5.54 5.22 -37.00
N ARG A 8 5.01 6.38 -37.37
CA ARG A 8 5.08 7.58 -36.55
C ARG A 8 3.70 7.86 -35.98
N ASN A 9 3.28 7.11 -34.95
CA ASN A 9 2.22 7.47 -33.98
C ASN A 9 1.73 6.24 -33.16
N VAL A 10 2.61 5.49 -32.52
CA VAL A 10 2.18 4.47 -31.54
C VAL A 10 3.03 4.57 -30.27
N ALA A 11 2.94 5.71 -29.58
CA ALA A 11 3.37 5.82 -28.18
C ALA A 11 2.22 5.35 -27.27
N PHE A 12 1.93 4.05 -27.25
CA PHE A 12 0.86 3.46 -26.42
C PHE A 12 1.40 2.70 -25.18
N GLY A 13 2.52 3.17 -24.60
CA GLY A 13 3.22 2.41 -23.54
C GLY A 13 3.38 3.11 -22.20
N GLY A 14 3.72 4.39 -22.17
CA GLY A 14 4.20 5.06 -20.94
C GLY A 14 3.14 5.16 -19.85
N ALA A 15 2.09 5.95 -20.10
CA ALA A 15 1.10 6.28 -19.06
C ALA A 15 0.32 5.06 -18.54
N TRP A 16 0.03 4.07 -19.39
CA TRP A 16 -0.72 2.87 -18.98
C TRP A 16 0.17 1.88 -18.20
N SER A 17 1.41 1.66 -18.64
CA SER A 17 2.36 0.81 -17.92
C SER A 17 2.70 1.40 -16.54
N GLU A 18 2.86 2.71 -16.44
CA GLU A 18 3.11 3.40 -15.16
C GLU A 18 1.92 3.30 -14.21
N GLN A 19 0.69 3.39 -14.73
CA GLN A 19 -0.53 3.22 -13.94
C GLN A 19 -0.68 1.79 -13.40
N ILE A 20 -0.35 0.77 -14.20
CA ILE A 20 -0.38 -0.63 -13.76
C ILE A 20 0.67 -0.87 -12.68
N ALA A 21 1.92 -0.45 -12.93
CA ALA A 21 3.01 -0.59 -11.96
C ALA A 21 2.64 0.06 -10.62
N GLY A 22 2.12 1.29 -10.62
CA GLY A 22 1.69 1.98 -9.41
C GLY A 22 0.53 1.28 -8.67
N ARG A 23 -0.40 0.65 -9.40
CA ARG A 23 -1.50 -0.13 -8.81
C ARG A 23 -1.02 -1.42 -8.16
N GLU A 24 -0.13 -2.16 -8.83
CA GLU A 24 0.45 -3.39 -8.31
C GLU A 24 1.33 -3.13 -7.08
N GLU A 25 2.13 -2.06 -7.11
CA GLU A 25 2.91 -1.64 -5.95
C GLU A 25 2.03 -1.28 -4.75
N LEU A 26 0.90 -0.60 -4.97
CA LEU A 26 -0.04 -0.26 -3.91
C LEU A 26 -0.72 -1.53 -3.36
N ALA A 27 -1.17 -2.43 -4.24
CA ALA A 27 -1.76 -3.70 -3.84
C ALA A 27 -0.76 -4.55 -3.01
N GLY A 28 0.50 -4.63 -3.46
CA GLY A 28 1.57 -5.32 -2.74
C GLY A 28 1.86 -4.68 -1.38
N SER A 29 1.83 -3.35 -1.29
CA SER A 29 2.02 -2.63 -0.03
C SER A 29 0.89 -2.94 0.96
N LEU A 30 -0.37 -2.92 0.51
CA LEU A 30 -1.54 -3.23 1.36
C LEU A 30 -1.51 -4.68 1.84
N GLN A 31 -1.17 -5.62 0.94
CA GLN A 31 -0.97 -7.02 1.30
C GLN A 31 0.11 -7.18 2.38
N ARG A 32 1.25 -6.49 2.21
CA ARG A 32 2.36 -6.54 3.17
C ARG A 32 1.94 -6.07 4.56
N LEU A 33 1.13 -5.01 4.63
CA LEU A 33 0.58 -4.49 5.89
C LEU A 33 -0.37 -5.49 6.54
N ARG A 34 -1.24 -6.14 5.76
CA ARG A 34 -2.14 -7.17 6.26
C ARG A 34 -1.39 -8.35 6.87
N ASP A 35 -0.35 -8.82 6.19
CA ASP A 35 0.47 -9.93 6.67
C ASP A 35 1.26 -9.55 7.93
N ALA A 36 1.83 -8.34 7.96
CA ALA A 36 2.50 -7.80 9.14
C ALA A 36 1.55 -7.70 10.34
N ALA A 37 0.32 -7.23 10.13
CA ALA A 37 -0.69 -7.14 11.18
C ALA A 37 -1.01 -8.50 11.80
N GLY A 38 -1.12 -9.56 10.98
CA GLY A 38 -1.32 -10.93 11.47
C GLY A 38 -0.14 -11.48 12.28
N GLN A 39 1.08 -11.01 12.01
CA GLN A 39 2.30 -11.44 12.67
C GLN A 39 2.71 -10.55 13.86
N ALA A 40 2.04 -9.41 14.05
CA ALA A 40 2.39 -8.40 15.05
C ALA A 40 2.33 -8.92 16.50
N GLY A 41 1.62 -10.01 16.76
CA GLY A 41 1.64 -10.64 18.09
C GLY A 41 3.01 -11.25 18.46
N ARG A 42 3.82 -11.60 17.46
CA ARG A 42 5.12 -12.27 17.62
C ARG A 42 6.30 -11.37 17.27
N PHE A 43 6.13 -10.48 16.30
CA PHE A 43 7.20 -9.62 15.80
C PHE A 43 6.82 -8.15 15.93
N ASP A 44 7.81 -7.31 16.23
CA ASP A 44 7.62 -5.86 16.21
C ASP A 44 7.65 -5.36 14.77
N VAL A 45 6.48 -5.03 14.23
CA VAL A 45 6.34 -4.55 12.85
C VAL A 45 7.01 -3.20 12.60
N ARG A 46 7.40 -2.47 13.66
CA ARG A 46 8.07 -1.16 13.55
C ARG A 46 9.54 -1.26 13.18
N THR A 47 10.15 -2.42 13.41
CA THR A 47 11.56 -2.67 13.07
C THR A 47 11.73 -3.17 11.63
N ASP A 48 10.62 -3.46 10.95
CA ASP A 48 10.61 -3.99 9.60
C ASP A 48 10.55 -2.83 8.59
N ALA A 49 11.65 -2.65 7.84
CA ALA A 49 11.79 -1.57 6.87
C ALA A 49 10.76 -1.69 5.74
N GLU A 50 10.44 -2.91 5.29
CA GLU A 50 9.47 -3.15 4.23
C GLU A 50 8.04 -2.79 4.69
N VAL A 51 7.71 -3.06 5.95
CA VAL A 51 6.44 -2.61 6.54
C VAL A 51 6.38 -1.09 6.62
N THR A 52 7.49 -0.44 6.98
CA THR A 52 7.56 1.03 7.06
C THR A 52 7.36 1.67 5.69
N VAL A 53 8.01 1.14 4.66
CA VAL A 53 7.85 1.60 3.27
C VAL A 53 6.42 1.36 2.77
N ALA A 54 5.87 0.16 3.01
CA ALA A 54 4.50 -0.17 2.62
C ALA A 54 3.48 0.76 3.29
N LEU A 55 3.67 1.08 4.58
CA LEU A 55 2.82 2.01 5.31
C LEU A 55 2.88 3.42 4.71
N TRP A 56 4.09 3.91 4.41
CA TRP A 56 4.26 5.19 3.76
C TRP A 56 3.59 5.24 2.38
N LYS A 57 3.79 4.20 1.54
CA LYS A 57 3.15 4.09 0.21
C LYS A 57 1.63 4.07 0.30
N ALA A 58 1.07 3.35 1.27
CA ALA A 58 -0.38 3.31 1.49
C ALA A 58 -0.93 4.63 2.05
N CYS A 59 -0.13 5.39 2.80
CA CYS A 59 -0.59 6.64 3.42
C CYS A 59 -0.38 7.89 2.55
N LYS A 60 0.65 7.95 1.69
CA LYS A 60 1.09 9.20 1.01
C LYS A 60 -0.02 9.92 0.23
N ASP A 61 -0.92 9.16 -0.40
CA ASP A 61 -2.01 9.68 -1.23
C ASP A 61 -3.39 9.45 -0.57
N HIS A 62 -3.42 9.01 0.68
CA HIS A 62 -4.65 8.73 1.40
C HIS A 62 -5.12 9.99 2.14
N PRO A 63 -6.39 10.43 2.01
CA PRO A 63 -6.87 11.67 2.65
C PRO A 63 -6.70 11.70 4.17
N LYS A 64 -6.66 10.52 4.80
CA LYS A 64 -6.41 10.33 6.25
C LYS A 64 -5.07 9.67 6.55
N GLY A 65 -4.12 9.72 5.61
CA GLY A 65 -2.87 8.95 5.64
C GLY A 65 -2.05 9.20 6.91
N GLU A 66 -1.82 10.46 7.26
CA GLU A 66 -1.09 10.82 8.48
C GLU A 66 -1.77 10.26 9.75
N MET A 67 -3.08 10.44 9.86
CA MET A 67 -3.86 9.94 11.00
C MET A 67 -3.76 8.41 11.11
N LEU A 68 -3.83 7.69 9.99
CA LEU A 68 -3.72 6.23 9.95
C LEU A 68 -2.30 5.75 10.23
N GLN A 69 -1.27 6.47 9.79
CA GLN A 69 0.13 6.16 10.09
C GLN A 69 0.42 6.31 11.59
N GLN A 70 -0.07 7.38 12.20
CA GLN A 70 0.05 7.56 13.65
C GLN A 70 -0.74 6.49 14.42
N ALA A 71 -1.95 6.14 13.95
CA ALA A 71 -2.76 5.07 14.53
C ALA A 71 -2.03 3.72 14.46
N TRP A 72 -1.37 3.43 13.34
CA TRP A 72 -0.56 2.23 13.16
C TRP A 72 0.57 2.17 14.19
N GLY A 73 1.32 3.27 14.34
CA GLY A 73 2.40 3.37 15.33
C GLY A 73 1.91 3.15 16.76
N ARG A 74 0.77 3.74 17.14
CA ARG A 74 0.15 3.54 18.46
C ARG A 74 -0.34 2.10 18.65
N GLY A 75 -0.98 1.52 17.63
CA GLY A 75 -1.45 0.13 17.65
C GLY A 75 -0.30 -0.85 17.82
N ALA A 76 0.81 -0.64 17.10
CA ALA A 76 2.01 -1.46 17.21
C ALA A 76 2.69 -1.36 18.59
N ALA A 77 2.50 -0.27 19.32
CA ALA A 77 3.03 -0.10 20.68
C ALA A 77 2.17 -0.74 21.78
N LEU A 78 0.99 -1.29 21.45
CA LEU A 78 0.13 -1.96 22.43
C LEU A 78 0.85 -3.17 23.04
N ALA A 79 0.89 -3.26 24.37
CA ALA A 79 1.56 -4.34 25.09
C ALA A 79 0.88 -5.70 24.86
N ASN A 80 -0.46 -5.73 24.81
CA ASN A 80 -1.23 -6.95 24.59
C ASN A 80 -1.13 -7.40 23.11
N PRO A 81 -0.62 -8.61 22.83
CA PRO A 81 -0.46 -9.11 21.46
C PRO A 81 -1.77 -9.21 20.68
N GLY A 82 -2.85 -9.64 21.32
CA GLY A 82 -4.16 -9.79 20.67
C GLY A 82 -4.78 -8.43 20.29
N LEU A 83 -4.68 -7.44 21.18
CA LEU A 83 -5.12 -6.07 20.88
C LEU A 83 -4.29 -5.43 19.77
N ARG A 84 -2.98 -5.66 19.78
CA ARG A 84 -2.07 -5.20 18.72
C ARG A 84 -2.45 -5.77 17.35
N ILE A 85 -2.62 -7.10 17.24
CA ILE A 85 -3.06 -7.75 16.00
C ILE A 85 -4.38 -7.15 15.52
N ARG A 86 -5.40 -7.10 16.40
CA ARG A 86 -6.73 -6.61 16.04
C ARG A 86 -6.70 -5.17 15.56
N GLU A 87 -5.97 -4.30 16.24
CA GLU A 87 -5.90 -2.88 15.88
C GLU A 87 -5.17 -2.68 14.56
N LEU A 88 -4.05 -3.37 14.33
CA LEU A 88 -3.31 -3.27 13.06
C LEU A 88 -4.12 -3.84 11.89
N GLN A 89 -4.85 -4.93 12.09
CA GLN A 89 -5.76 -5.48 11.07
C GLN A 89 -6.88 -4.49 10.73
N ARG A 90 -7.46 -3.83 11.74
CA ARG A 90 -8.48 -2.80 11.54
C ARG A 90 -7.93 -1.62 10.72
N ILE A 91 -6.70 -1.18 11.01
CA ILE A 91 -6.06 -0.08 10.28
C ILE A 91 -5.72 -0.49 8.84
N ALA A 92 -5.21 -1.70 8.63
CA ALA A 92 -4.96 -2.23 7.28
C ALA A 92 -6.24 -2.26 6.43
N ALA A 93 -7.37 -2.73 7.01
CA ALA A 93 -8.66 -2.72 6.32
C ALA A 93 -9.16 -1.31 5.97
N LEU A 94 -8.92 -0.32 6.84
CA LEU A 94 -9.26 1.08 6.55
C LEU A 94 -8.42 1.66 5.40
N LEU A 95 -7.14 1.30 5.33
CA LEU A 95 -6.26 1.69 4.23
C LEU A 95 -6.71 1.04 2.91
N GLU A 96 -7.05 -0.25 2.93
CA GLU A 96 -7.58 -0.96 1.76
C GLU A 96 -8.90 -0.32 1.26
N GLU A 97 -9.82 -0.01 2.17
CA GLU A 97 -11.09 0.65 1.83
C GLU A 97 -10.84 2.01 1.15
N GLY A 98 -9.92 2.81 1.68
CA GLY A 98 -9.56 4.11 1.12
C GLY A 98 -8.98 4.06 -0.29
N HIS A 99 -8.38 2.92 -0.67
CA HIS A 99 -7.79 2.71 -2.00
C HIS A 99 -8.65 1.87 -2.94
N ARG A 100 -9.83 1.42 -2.50
CA ARG A 100 -10.72 0.53 -3.28
C ARG A 100 -11.02 1.08 -4.68
N GLY A 101 -11.17 2.39 -4.84
CA GLY A 101 -11.39 3.02 -6.15
C GLY A 101 -10.18 3.00 -7.08
N ARG A 102 -8.96 2.93 -6.52
CA ARG A 102 -7.69 2.90 -7.28
C ARG A 102 -7.27 1.48 -7.65
N LEU A 103 -7.71 0.49 -6.88
CA LEU A 103 -7.38 -0.94 -7.09
C LEU A 103 -8.37 -1.67 -8.01
N ARG A 104 -9.47 -1.02 -8.40
CA ARG A 104 -10.43 -1.52 -9.40
C ARG A 104 -9.99 -1.16 -10.82
#